data_AF-A0A3D0MAZ1-F1
#
_entry.id   AF-A0A3D0MAZ1-F1
#
_cell.length_a   1.000
_cell.length_b   1.000
_cell.length_c   1.000
_cell.angle_alpha   90.00
_cell.angle_beta   90.00
_cell.angle_gamma   90.00
#
_symmetry.space_group_name_H-M   'P 1'
#
loop_
_entity.id
_entity.type
_entity.pdbx_description
1 polymer ?
#
loop_
_entity_poly.entity_id
_entity_poly.type
_entity_poly.pdbx_seq_one_letter_code
_entity_poly.pdbx_strand_id
1 'polypeptide(L)'
;ENDSEVAAAYLTHRMSSGATLTQALESGLKDLDGFYTFVIGTRDGFGVMRDPIACKPAVMAETDRYVAFGSEYRALVNLPGVDGARIWEPKPATPYFWVH
;
A
#
# COMPACT_ATOMS: atom_id res chain seq x y z
N GLU A 1 21.51 -7.03 1.12
CA GLU A 1 20.67 -6.15 1.96
C GLU A 1 19.66 -5.48 1.05
N ASN A 2 18.37 -5.73 1.28
CA ASN A 2 17.28 -5.14 0.52
C ASN A 2 16.28 -4.57 1.54
N ASP A 3 16.12 -3.24 1.55
CA ASP A 3 15.24 -2.53 2.48
C ASP A 3 13.78 -3.03 2.39
N SER A 4 13.37 -3.53 1.22
CA SER A 4 12.03 -4.09 1.04
C SER A 4 11.84 -5.42 1.78
N GLU A 5 12.88 -6.26 1.84
CA GLU A 5 12.85 -7.51 2.61
C GLU A 5 12.84 -7.23 4.12
N VAL A 6 13.59 -6.20 4.56
CA VAL A 6 13.59 -5.74 5.95
C VAL A 6 12.20 -5.25 6.34
N ALA A 7 11.55 -4.45 5.49
CA ALA A 7 10.18 -3.98 5.74
C ALA A 7 9.18 -5.15 5.81
N ALA A 8 9.27 -6.12 4.91
CA ALA A 8 8.40 -7.30 4.93
C ALA A 8 8.61 -8.16 6.19
N ALA A 9 9.87 -8.38 6.59
CA ALA A 9 10.22 -9.10 7.81
C ALA A 9 9.72 -8.36 9.06
N TYR A 10 9.88 -7.05 9.11
CA TYR A 10 9.37 -6.19 10.17
C TYR A 10 7.85 -6.33 10.31
N LEU A 11 7.09 -6.14 9.23
CA LEU A 11 5.63 -6.25 9.25
C LEU A 11 5.18 -7.65 9.69
N THR A 12 5.84 -8.69 9.18
CA THR A 12 5.57 -10.08 9.56
C THR A 12 5.79 -10.32 11.05
N HIS A 13 6.92 -9.83 11.59
CA HIS A 13 7.25 -9.97 13.01
C HIS A 13 6.26 -9.24 13.93
N ARG A 14 5.84 -8.03 13.55
CA ARG A 14 4.83 -7.26 14.28
C ARG A 14 3.50 -8.01 14.30
N MET A 15 3.08 -8.55 13.16
CA MET A 15 1.84 -9.31 13.05
C MET A 15 1.89 -10.63 13.81
N SER A 16 3.01 -11.36 13.77
CA SER A 16 3.18 -12.59 14.57
C SER A 16 3.18 -12.33 16.08
N SER A 17 3.49 -11.09 16.48
CA SER A 17 3.45 -10.64 17.88
C SER A 17 2.07 -10.12 18.31
N GLY A 18 1.03 -10.30 17.48
CA GLY A 18 -0.35 -9.96 17.78
C GLY A 18 -0.80 -8.58 17.29
N ALA A 19 0.04 -7.81 16.60
CA ALA A 19 -0.39 -6.55 15.99
C ALA A 19 -1.29 -6.80 14.77
N THR A 20 -2.29 -5.95 14.58
CA THR A 20 -3.00 -5.90 13.29
C THR A 20 -2.10 -5.33 12.20
N LEU A 21 -2.43 -5.56 10.92
CA LEU A 21 -1.66 -4.96 9.82
C LEU A 21 -1.63 -3.42 9.93
N THR A 22 -2.75 -2.79 10.32
CA THR A 22 -2.81 -1.35 10.58
C THR A 22 -1.81 -0.92 11.64
N GLN A 23 -1.77 -1.58 12.80
CA GLN A 23 -0.83 -1.25 13.87
C GLN A 23 0.63 -1.48 13.46
N ALA A 24 0.88 -2.53 12.68
CA ALA A 24 2.21 -2.81 12.14
C ALA A 24 2.67 -1.70 11.19
N LEU A 25 1.79 -1.24 10.29
CA LEU A 25 2.07 -0.15 9.35
C LEU A 25 2.27 1.20 10.06
N GLU A 26 1.38 1.56 10.98
CA GLU A 26 1.52 2.78 11.80
C GLU A 26 2.81 2.82 12.60
N SER A 27 3.29 1.65 13.04
CA SER A 27 4.59 1.56 13.71
C SER A 27 5.75 1.63 12.74
N GLY A 28 5.60 1.06 11.54
CA GLY A 28 6.56 1.23 10.46
C GLY A 28 6.80 2.70 10.09
N LEU A 29 5.78 3.56 10.18
CA LEU A 29 5.95 5.02 9.99
C LEU A 29 6.94 5.68 10.96
N LYS A 30 7.16 5.07 12.13
CA LYS A 30 8.10 5.56 13.15
C LYS A 30 9.45 4.87 13.08
N ASP A 31 9.43 3.57 12.79
CA ASP A 31 10.59 2.70 12.91
C ASP A 31 11.38 2.53 11.60
N LEU A 32 10.72 2.73 10.43
CA LEU A 32 11.34 2.62 9.12
C LEU A 32 11.70 4.00 8.58
N ASP A 33 12.98 4.22 8.32
CA ASP A 33 13.49 5.45 7.71
C ASP A 33 13.48 5.36 6.18
N GLY A 34 13.51 6.52 5.52
CA GLY A 34 13.53 6.66 4.08
C GLY A 34 12.16 6.73 3.42
N PHE A 35 12.17 6.70 2.09
CA PHE A 35 10.97 6.86 1.26
C PHE A 35 10.45 5.53 0.78
N TYR A 36 9.14 5.29 0.93
CA TYR A 36 8.52 4.02 0.57
C TYR A 36 7.03 4.17 0.25
N THR A 37 6.56 3.26 -0.59
CA THR A 37 5.14 3.03 -0.80
C THR A 37 4.93 1.55 -0.67
N PHE A 38 4.21 1.14 0.36
CA PHE A 38 3.89 -0.25 0.59
C PHE A 38 2.60 -0.65 -0.09
N VAL A 39 2.64 -1.86 -0.65
CA VAL A 39 1.57 -2.60 -1.31
C VAL A 39 1.64 -3.98 -0.66
N ILE A 40 0.74 -4.27 0.28
CA ILE A 40 0.79 -5.48 1.10
C ILE A 40 -0.44 -6.34 0.81
N GLY A 41 -0.21 -7.57 0.33
CA GLY A 41 -1.23 -8.60 0.29
C GLY A 41 -1.32 -9.35 1.62
N THR A 42 -2.53 -9.59 2.09
CA THR A 42 -2.83 -10.52 3.17
C THR A 42 -3.70 -11.64 2.62
N ARG A 43 -3.93 -12.70 3.42
CA ARG A 43 -4.88 -13.74 3.05
C ARG A 43 -6.29 -13.18 2.78
N ASP A 44 -6.67 -12.12 3.49
CA ASP A 44 -8.04 -11.62 3.56
C ASP A 44 -8.24 -10.30 2.79
N GLY A 45 -7.24 -9.88 2.00
CA GLY A 45 -7.31 -8.65 1.22
C GLY A 45 -5.96 -7.97 0.98
N PHE A 46 -5.99 -6.65 0.78
CA PHE A 46 -4.85 -5.85 0.33
C PHE A 46 -4.80 -4.49 1.06
N GLY A 47 -3.58 -3.97 1.31
CA GLY A 47 -3.36 -2.67 1.94
C GLY A 47 -2.30 -1.82 1.24
N VAL A 48 -2.50 -0.50 1.28
CA VAL A 48 -1.57 0.51 0.74
C VAL A 48 -1.23 1.54 1.80
N MET A 49 0.05 1.91 1.90
CA MET A 49 0.48 3.04 2.72
C MET A 49 1.71 3.72 2.10
N ARG A 50 1.71 5.05 2.07
CA ARG A 50 2.87 5.87 1.70
C ARG A 50 3.59 6.36 2.96
N ASP A 51 4.89 6.56 2.86
CA ASP A 51 5.66 7.28 3.88
C ASP A 51 5.12 8.71 4.09
N PRO A 52 5.47 9.40 5.20
CA PRO A 52 4.96 10.73 5.52
C PRO A 52 5.32 11.82 4.51
N ILE A 53 6.40 11.65 3.75
CA ILE A 53 6.84 12.59 2.71
C ILE A 53 6.18 12.27 1.37
N ALA A 54 5.84 11.00 1.14
CA ALA A 54 5.13 10.50 -0.04
C ALA A 54 5.84 10.88 -1.36
N CYS A 55 7.17 10.91 -1.36
CA CYS A 55 7.93 11.34 -2.54
C CYS A 55 7.86 10.32 -3.69
N LYS A 56 7.59 9.04 -3.36
CA LYS A 56 7.37 7.99 -4.35
C LYS A 56 5.95 8.10 -4.91
N PRO A 57 5.77 8.01 -6.25
CA PRO A 57 4.48 8.16 -6.88
C PRO A 57 3.61 6.91 -6.65
N ALA A 58 2.30 7.13 -6.51
CA ALA A 58 1.32 6.10 -6.20
C ALA A 58 -0.06 6.52 -6.71
N VAL A 59 -0.69 5.66 -7.51
CA VAL A 59 -2.00 5.88 -8.11
C VAL A 59 -2.89 4.68 -7.80
N MET A 60 -4.09 4.97 -7.31
CA MET A 60 -5.18 4.02 -7.14
C MET A 60 -6.17 4.16 -8.29
N ALA A 61 -6.71 3.04 -8.76
CA ALA A 61 -7.87 2.99 -9.64
C ALA A 61 -8.93 2.07 -9.01
N GLU A 62 -10.10 2.63 -8.72
CA GLU A 62 -11.21 1.88 -8.13
C GLU A 62 -12.42 1.82 -9.06
N THR A 63 -12.93 0.61 -9.26
CA THR A 63 -14.17 0.32 -9.99
C THR A 63 -15.06 -0.55 -9.11
N ASP A 64 -16.31 -0.77 -9.53
CA ASP A 64 -17.21 -1.70 -8.84
C ASP A 64 -16.73 -3.16 -8.86
N ARG A 65 -15.73 -3.49 -9.71
CA ARG A 65 -15.24 -4.86 -9.89
C ARG A 65 -13.86 -5.11 -9.30
N TYR A 66 -13.05 -4.06 -9.14
CA TYR A 66 -11.69 -4.21 -8.65
C TYR A 66 -11.13 -2.88 -8.13
N VAL A 67 -10.07 -3.04 -7.34
CA VAL A 67 -9.17 -1.98 -6.90
C VAL A 67 -7.80 -2.31 -7.45
N ALA A 68 -7.12 -1.34 -8.03
CA ALA A 68 -5.77 -1.49 -8.57
C ALA A 68 -4.84 -0.39 -8.05
N PHE A 69 -3.57 -0.76 -7.89
CA PHE A 69 -2.47 0.12 -7.53
C PHE A 69 -1.46 0.16 -8.68
N GLY A 70 -0.91 1.34 -8.97
CA GLY A 70 0.23 1.50 -9.86
C GLY A 70 1.12 2.65 -9.40
N SER A 71 2.40 2.63 -9.77
CA SER A 71 3.29 3.77 -9.53
C SER A 71 2.93 5.00 -10.38
N GLU A 72 2.21 4.79 -11.49
CA GLU A 72 1.72 5.82 -12.38
C GLU A 72 0.44 5.35 -13.10
N TYR A 73 -0.38 6.29 -13.58
CA TYR A 73 -1.61 5.96 -14.30
C TYR A 73 -1.35 5.10 -15.54
N ARG A 74 -0.22 5.30 -16.22
CA ARG A 74 0.17 4.54 -17.41
C ARG A 74 0.30 3.03 -17.14
N ALA A 75 0.64 2.62 -15.91
CA ALA A 75 0.67 1.20 -15.54
C ALA A 75 -0.73 0.56 -15.51
N LEU A 76 -1.79 1.37 -15.43
CA LEU A 76 -3.17 0.94 -15.24
C LEU A 76 -4.02 1.03 -16.51
N VAL A 77 -3.55 1.70 -17.57
CA VAL A 77 -4.37 2.02 -18.77
C VAL A 77 -4.93 0.80 -19.51
N ASN A 78 -4.33 -0.37 -19.35
CA ASN A 78 -4.79 -1.61 -19.99
C ASN A 78 -5.79 -2.40 -19.13
N LEU A 79 -6.15 -1.90 -17.94
CA LEU A 79 -7.09 -2.59 -17.07
C LEU A 79 -8.54 -2.43 -17.59
N PRO A 80 -9.35 -3.50 -17.58
CA PRO A 80 -10.70 -3.47 -18.16
C PRO A 80 -11.64 -2.48 -17.47
N GLY A 81 -12.00 -1.39 -18.17
CA GLY A 81 -12.93 -0.38 -17.65
C GLY A 81 -12.26 0.69 -16.78
N VAL A 82 -10.93 0.83 -16.85
CA VAL A 82 -10.18 1.85 -16.10
C VAL A 82 -10.60 3.29 -16.43
N ASP A 83 -11.10 3.54 -17.65
CA ASP A 83 -11.57 4.86 -18.07
C ASP A 83 -12.75 5.38 -17.22
N GLY A 84 -13.53 4.47 -16.62
CA GLY A 84 -14.61 4.80 -15.69
C GLY A 84 -14.21 4.70 -14.22
N ALA A 85 -12.95 4.38 -13.91
CA ALA A 85 -12.50 4.19 -12.55
C ALA A 85 -12.35 5.53 -11.81
N ARG A 86 -12.57 5.51 -10.50
CA ARG A 86 -12.14 6.60 -9.63
C ARG A 86 -10.61 6.53 -9.51
N ILE A 87 -9.93 7.50 -10.12
CA ILE A 87 -8.47 7.64 -10.05
C ILE A 87 -8.09 8.64 -8.96
N TRP A 88 -7.15 8.26 -8.08
CA TRP A 88 -6.69 9.12 -7.00
C TRP A 88 -5.33 8.69 -6.44
N GLU A 89 -4.65 9.59 -5.74
CA GLU A 89 -3.40 9.26 -5.04
C GLU A 89 -3.64 9.01 -3.55
N PRO A 90 -3.06 7.94 -2.95
CA PRO A 90 -3.09 7.74 -1.50
C PRO A 90 -2.45 8.91 -0.77
N LYS A 91 -3.06 9.35 0.34
CA LYS A 91 -2.49 10.39 1.19
C LYS A 91 -1.24 9.88 1.92
N PRO A 92 -0.26 10.78 2.22
CA PRO A 92 0.88 10.43 3.05
C PRO A 92 0.47 9.89 4.42
N ALA A 93 1.26 8.96 4.98
CA ALA A 93 1.08 8.41 6.32
C ALA A 93 -0.34 7.90 6.66
N THR A 94 -1.13 7.55 5.63
CA THR A 94 -2.51 7.10 5.77
C THR A 94 -2.62 5.67 5.24
N PRO A 95 -2.96 4.68 6.07
CA PRO A 95 -3.18 3.32 5.61
C PRO A 95 -4.58 3.16 5.00
N TYR A 96 -4.65 2.46 3.87
CA TYR A 96 -5.88 2.09 3.18
C TYR A 96 -5.98 0.58 3.06
N PHE A 97 -7.19 0.02 3.23
CA PHE A 97 -7.42 -1.43 3.21
C PHE A 97 -8.65 -1.79 2.39
N TRP A 98 -8.53 -2.88 1.65
CA TRP A 98 -9.63 -3.54 0.95
C TRP A 98 -9.65 -4.99 1.40
N VAL A 99 -10.80 -5.43 1.90
CA VAL A 99 -11.04 -6.80 2.36
C VAL A 99 -12.07 -7.45 1.44
N HIS A 100 -11.99 -8.77 1.29
CA HIS A 100 -12.94 -9.56 0.50
C HIS A 100 -13.69 -10.58 1.36
#